data_AF-A0AA39W9Y6-F1
#
_entry.id   AF-A0AA39W9Y6-F1
#
_cell.length_a   1.000
_cell.length_b   1.000
_cell.length_c   1.000
_cell.angle_alpha   90.00
_cell.angle_beta   90.00
_cell.angle_gamma   90.00
#
_symmetry.space_group_name_H-M   'P 1'
#
loop_
_entity.id
_entity.type
_entity.pdbx_description
1 polymer ?
#
loop_
_entity_poly.entity_id
_entity_poly.type
_entity_poly.pdbx_seq_one_letter_code
_entity_poly.pdbx_strand_id
1 'polypeptide(L)'
;MLSSYENYAEDCYDNVSGLGSCNAFIKADIPTKIDTNASCPFGDDICKHEYGNIVFDTGYLDSHLDFGINAPPNERIQFRRVSSCAPIKTDGYRKSYRLPDSNNSYSRYYYGDSHVDYSDDLYTYEYPEINWDTQTSGQDVNAARTDYTIYQSNAFVLNGSYASYADFLPIPALRKMDADLHLMYLSSNMIGYSEEVDDPWFSAHVDKMKWYNPVNSPDAPPDTLYTQDEPVSVLACYVSEQYCNPNLPEETRCSPVGGISESAFLADGLWQNAKHQRMFRWFASIIMASGVTLDVVPGLLGDAALTARHGLQLGHSGPLPDNQWQLEVEHWHRTSLVATQAIIADTAKGISDMHLEPWLVRPNNTEEKHLCNSQKIRNAEYFNFSVFGLAFTLALGSLIIVLSYALEPILGCVQRRRSWDTYARLEWVSNETLQLQRLAHEEVGLVKWEGCAENVPVTEKGEKLAVLDLHDLEHPRLKAPPRTFAGV
;
A
#
# COMPACT_ATOMS: atom_id res chain seq x y z
N MET A 1 5.58 -9.01 -7.52
CA MET A 1 5.28 -8.34 -6.25
C MET A 1 5.82 -6.90 -6.27
N LEU A 2 7.10 -6.67 -6.57
CA LEU A 2 7.63 -5.30 -6.62
C LEU A 2 7.02 -4.41 -7.70
N SER A 3 6.82 -4.92 -8.93
CA SER A 3 6.12 -4.18 -10.01
C SER A 3 4.67 -3.78 -9.64
N SER A 4 3.97 -4.56 -8.80
CA SER A 4 2.64 -4.12 -8.31
C SER A 4 2.72 -3.00 -7.27
N TYR A 5 3.84 -2.89 -6.55
CA TYR A 5 4.09 -1.79 -5.61
C TYR A 5 4.49 -0.52 -6.36
N GLU A 6 5.28 -0.67 -7.42
CA GLU A 6 5.61 0.40 -8.35
C GLU A 6 4.35 1.01 -8.99
N ASN A 7 3.50 0.18 -9.60
CA ASN A 7 2.23 0.66 -10.18
C ASN A 7 1.35 1.37 -9.14
N TYR A 8 1.31 0.86 -7.90
CA TYR A 8 0.56 1.52 -6.83
C TYR A 8 1.19 2.87 -6.46
N ALA A 9 2.52 2.99 -6.41
CA ALA A 9 3.19 4.26 -6.18
C ALA A 9 2.82 5.29 -7.27
N GLU A 10 2.93 4.90 -8.54
CA GLU A 10 2.56 5.77 -9.67
C GLU A 10 1.08 6.20 -9.65
N ASP A 11 0.18 5.25 -9.42
CA ASP A 11 -1.26 5.55 -9.43
C ASP A 11 -1.70 6.37 -8.21
N CYS A 12 -1.14 6.07 -7.03
CA CYS A 12 -1.71 6.52 -5.76
C CYS A 12 -0.90 7.58 -5.01
N TYR A 13 0.41 7.68 -5.22
CA TYR A 13 1.21 8.75 -4.59
C TYR A 13 1.23 9.99 -5.48
N ASP A 14 1.26 9.83 -6.81
CA ASP A 14 1.28 10.95 -7.76
C ASP A 14 -0.12 11.52 -8.06
N ASN A 15 -1.19 10.86 -7.59
CA ASN A 15 -2.58 11.31 -7.75
C ASN A 15 -2.97 11.57 -9.22
N VAL A 16 -2.27 10.92 -10.16
CA VAL A 16 -2.39 11.13 -11.61
C VAL A 16 -3.62 10.40 -12.16
N SER A 17 -4.10 9.36 -11.47
CA SER A 17 -5.22 8.54 -11.95
C SER A 17 -6.32 8.38 -10.88
N GLY A 18 -7.49 8.98 -11.13
CA GLY A 18 -8.74 8.64 -10.39
C GLY A 18 -9.27 7.22 -10.66
N LEU A 19 -8.45 6.39 -11.31
CA LEU A 19 -8.74 5.03 -11.76
C LEU A 19 -8.12 3.98 -10.81
N GLY A 20 -7.12 4.35 -9.98
CA GLY A 20 -6.44 3.45 -9.05
C GLY A 20 -7.24 3.16 -7.77
N SER A 21 -7.23 1.90 -7.31
CA SER A 21 -7.79 1.53 -6.00
C SER A 21 -6.78 1.80 -4.88
N CYS A 22 -6.63 3.07 -4.49
CA CYS A 22 -5.69 3.53 -3.45
C CYS A 22 -6.12 3.23 -2.02
N ASN A 23 -6.97 2.22 -1.83
CA ASN A 23 -7.53 1.82 -0.54
C ASN A 23 -6.94 0.51 -0.02
N ALA A 24 -5.79 0.08 -0.56
CA ALA A 24 -5.12 -1.15 -0.13
C ALA A 24 -4.58 -1.05 1.31
N PHE A 25 -4.11 0.13 1.70
CA PHE A 25 -3.50 0.40 3.01
C PHE A 25 -4.31 1.41 3.83
N ILE A 26 -3.94 1.58 5.10
CA ILE A 26 -4.62 2.53 5.99
C ILE A 26 -4.40 3.99 5.55
N LYS A 27 -3.23 4.27 4.99
CA LYS A 27 -2.90 5.51 4.29
C LYS A 27 -2.59 5.18 2.84
N ALA A 28 -3.16 5.95 1.92
CA ALA A 28 -2.88 5.81 0.49
C ALA A 28 -1.40 6.05 0.22
N ASP A 29 -0.85 7.11 0.82
CA ASP A 29 0.53 7.56 0.72
C ASP A 29 1.22 7.72 2.09
N ILE A 30 2.53 7.45 2.12
CA ILE A 30 3.39 7.79 3.25
C ILE A 30 4.02 9.16 2.98
N PRO A 31 3.73 10.18 3.81
CA PRO A 31 4.30 11.50 3.62
C PRO A 31 5.81 11.46 3.81
N THR A 32 6.54 12.08 2.90
CA THR A 32 8.00 12.23 2.94
C THR A 32 8.35 13.68 2.73
N LYS A 33 9.28 14.22 3.52
CA LYS A 33 9.91 15.51 3.24
C LYS A 33 11.01 15.30 2.21
N ILE A 34 10.92 15.99 1.09
CA ILE A 34 11.87 15.92 -0.02
C ILE A 34 12.60 17.25 -0.12
N ASP A 35 13.92 17.22 -0.06
CA ASP A 35 14.80 18.35 -0.31
C ASP A 35 15.60 18.08 -1.58
N THR A 36 15.26 18.75 -2.68
CA THR A 36 15.89 18.58 -4.00
C THR A 36 17.08 19.52 -4.23
N ASN A 37 17.43 20.34 -3.23
CA ASN A 37 18.57 21.25 -3.29
C ASN A 37 19.55 21.02 -2.13
N ALA A 38 19.69 19.76 -1.73
CA ALA A 38 20.58 19.37 -0.65
C ALA A 38 22.06 19.49 -1.06
N SER A 39 22.92 19.70 -0.06
CA SER A 39 24.37 19.65 -0.25
C SER A 39 24.86 18.23 -0.51
N CYS A 40 26.01 18.08 -1.16
CA CYS A 40 26.67 16.79 -1.37
C CYS A 40 26.83 16.03 -0.03
N PRO A 41 26.30 14.79 0.10
CA PRO A 41 26.38 14.03 1.34
C PRO A 41 27.69 13.24 1.47
N PHE A 42 28.56 13.29 0.47
CA PHE A 42 29.81 12.54 0.36
C PHE A 42 31.03 13.44 0.58
N GLY A 43 32.19 12.82 0.88
CA GLY A 43 33.45 13.53 1.09
C GLY A 43 34.18 13.87 -0.23
N ASP A 44 35.30 14.60 -0.08
CA ASP A 44 36.31 14.83 -1.13
C ASP A 44 35.80 15.36 -2.47
N ASP A 45 34.72 16.16 -2.46
CA ASP A 45 34.12 16.75 -3.68
C ASP A 45 33.81 15.69 -4.75
N ILE A 46 33.40 14.49 -4.33
CA ILE A 46 33.13 13.38 -5.26
C ILE A 46 31.79 13.56 -6.02
N CYS A 47 30.86 14.36 -5.50
CA CYS A 47 29.63 14.68 -6.22
C CYS A 47 29.90 15.49 -7.49
N LYS A 48 29.06 15.34 -8.52
CA LYS A 48 29.09 16.20 -9.69
C LYS A 48 28.72 17.65 -9.36
N HIS A 49 27.84 17.84 -8.37
CA HIS A 49 27.40 19.16 -7.91
C HIS A 49 27.46 19.29 -6.39
N GLU A 50 27.84 20.48 -5.91
CA GLU A 50 27.84 20.82 -4.48
C GLU A 50 26.42 20.89 -3.90
N TYR A 51 25.47 21.43 -4.67
CA TYR A 51 24.03 21.55 -4.34
C TYR A 51 23.18 20.94 -5.47
N GLY A 52 21.86 20.90 -5.29
CA GLY A 52 20.96 20.20 -6.23
C GLY A 52 20.91 18.69 -6.02
N ASN A 53 21.46 18.18 -4.92
CA ASN A 53 21.33 16.78 -4.54
C ASN A 53 19.99 16.54 -3.83
N ILE A 54 19.59 15.28 -3.65
CA ILE A 54 18.26 14.95 -3.12
C ILE A 54 18.33 14.22 -1.77
N VAL A 55 17.48 14.64 -0.84
CA VAL A 55 17.29 13.98 0.46
C VAL A 55 15.82 13.69 0.69
N PHE A 56 15.53 12.45 1.07
CA PHE A 56 14.22 11.98 1.50
C PHE A 56 14.24 11.74 3.00
N ASP A 57 13.28 12.29 3.73
CA ASP A 57 13.09 12.04 5.15
C ASP A 57 11.61 11.72 5.42
N THR A 58 11.33 10.48 5.82
CA THR A 58 9.96 10.05 6.14
C THR A 58 9.41 10.72 7.39
N GLY A 59 10.27 11.35 8.20
CA GLY A 59 9.95 11.65 9.59
C GLY A 59 9.67 10.38 10.39
N TYR A 60 9.04 10.53 11.55
CA TYR A 60 8.71 9.41 12.43
C TYR A 60 7.35 8.80 12.05
N LEU A 61 7.38 7.72 11.28
CA LEU A 61 6.22 6.90 10.92
C LEU A 61 5.79 6.05 12.11
N ASP A 62 4.53 6.18 12.52
CA ASP A 62 3.93 5.48 13.65
C ASP A 62 3.32 4.14 13.21
N SER A 63 3.66 3.07 13.93
CA SER A 63 3.22 1.70 13.65
C SER A 63 1.70 1.56 13.53
N HIS A 64 0.94 2.35 14.29
CA HIS A 64 -0.51 2.34 14.28
C HIS A 64 -1.11 3.22 13.18
N LEU A 65 -0.58 4.43 12.99
CA LEU A 65 -1.17 5.43 12.10
C LEU A 65 -0.76 5.23 10.64
N ASP A 66 0.48 4.83 10.39
CA ASP A 66 1.06 4.73 9.05
C ASP A 66 1.05 3.30 8.50
N PHE A 67 1.31 2.33 9.38
CA PHE A 67 1.40 0.91 9.00
C PHE A 67 0.19 0.06 9.42
N GLY A 68 -0.72 0.61 10.22
CA GLY A 68 -2.00 -0.03 10.53
C GLY A 68 -1.96 -1.08 11.66
N ILE A 69 -0.88 -1.21 12.42
CA ILE A 69 -0.80 -2.11 13.58
C ILE A 69 -1.65 -1.53 14.73
N ASN A 70 -2.81 -2.14 15.03
CA ASN A 70 -3.78 -1.68 16.03
C ASN A 70 -3.27 -1.87 17.47
N ALA A 71 -2.32 -1.03 17.87
CA ALA A 71 -1.74 -1.01 19.20
C ALA A 71 -2.18 0.23 20.02
N PRO A 72 -2.36 0.09 21.35
CA PRO A 72 -2.53 1.22 22.25
C PRO A 72 -1.25 2.08 22.29
N PRO A 73 -1.31 3.36 22.71
CA PRO A 73 -0.17 4.29 22.65
C PRO A 73 1.13 3.79 23.29
N ASN A 74 1.03 3.06 24.40
CA ASN A 74 2.17 2.49 25.13
C ASN A 74 2.89 1.33 24.41
N GLU A 75 2.30 0.82 23.32
CA GLU A 75 2.82 -0.32 22.54
C GLU A 75 3.21 0.08 21.11
N ARG A 76 3.13 1.38 20.77
CA ARG A 76 3.48 1.88 19.44
C ARG A 76 4.98 2.00 19.25
N ILE A 77 5.40 1.84 18.01
CA ILE A 77 6.78 1.96 17.55
C ILE A 77 6.81 3.05 16.49
N GLN A 78 7.86 3.87 16.50
CA GLN A 78 8.12 4.83 15.45
C GLN A 78 9.33 4.37 14.63
N PHE A 79 9.24 4.54 13.31
CA PHE A 79 10.27 4.21 12.34
C PHE A 79 10.55 5.44 11.47
N ARG A 80 11.82 5.69 11.17
CA ARG A 80 12.25 6.77 10.28
C ARG A 80 13.30 6.24 9.32
N ARG A 81 13.17 6.59 8.05
CA ARG A 81 14.17 6.35 7.01
C ARG A 81 14.61 7.68 6.42
N VAL A 82 15.92 7.86 6.28
CA VAL A 82 16.54 9.01 5.62
C VAL A 82 17.45 8.50 4.51
N SER A 83 17.19 8.97 3.30
CA SER A 83 17.97 8.62 2.11
C SER A 83 18.59 9.89 1.51
N SER A 84 19.87 9.86 1.16
CA SER A 84 20.58 11.02 0.58
C SER A 84 21.34 10.58 -0.65
N CYS A 85 21.03 11.17 -1.81
CA CYS A 85 21.52 10.71 -3.11
C CYS A 85 22.15 11.84 -3.91
N ALA A 86 23.24 11.52 -4.63
CA ALA A 86 23.94 12.45 -5.51
C ALA A 86 24.61 11.72 -6.68
N PRO A 87 24.50 12.23 -7.92
CA PRO A 87 25.37 11.82 -9.02
C PRO A 87 26.83 12.10 -8.67
N ILE A 88 27.71 11.13 -8.88
CA ILE A 88 29.13 11.22 -8.54
C ILE A 88 30.02 11.26 -9.78
N LYS A 89 31.21 11.86 -9.62
CA LYS A 89 32.24 11.98 -10.65
C LYS A 89 32.84 10.61 -10.95
N THR A 90 32.92 10.28 -12.23
CA THR A 90 33.62 9.13 -12.81
C THR A 90 35.07 9.45 -13.17
N ASP A 91 35.35 10.73 -13.46
CA ASP A 91 36.70 11.24 -13.68
C ASP A 91 37.62 10.94 -12.49
N GLY A 92 38.77 10.33 -12.77
CA GLY A 92 39.70 9.86 -11.74
C GLY A 92 39.35 8.52 -11.10
N TYR A 93 38.11 8.03 -11.28
CA TYR A 93 37.62 6.74 -10.78
C TYR A 93 37.36 5.71 -11.87
N ARG A 94 37.60 6.06 -13.14
CA ARG A 94 37.44 5.20 -14.31
C ARG A 94 38.79 4.93 -14.99
N LYS A 95 39.00 3.68 -15.43
CA LYS A 95 40.13 3.30 -16.30
C LYS A 95 39.67 2.38 -17.42
N SER A 96 40.14 2.61 -18.63
CA SER A 96 39.96 1.66 -19.74
C SER A 96 40.83 0.41 -19.51
N TYR A 97 40.23 -0.74 -19.74
CA TYR A 97 40.85 -2.04 -19.65
C TYR A 97 40.60 -2.80 -20.95
N ARG A 98 41.63 -3.49 -21.45
CA ARG A 98 41.53 -4.30 -22.66
C ARG A 98 41.85 -5.74 -22.28
N LEU A 99 40.94 -6.65 -22.59
CA LEU A 99 41.15 -8.07 -22.34
C LEU A 99 42.36 -8.57 -23.15
N PRO A 100 43.32 -9.29 -22.54
CA PRO A 100 44.57 -9.71 -23.19
C PRO A 100 44.36 -10.50 -24.50
N ASP A 101 43.29 -11.28 -24.58
CA ASP A 101 43.00 -12.18 -25.70
C ASP A 101 41.82 -11.75 -26.58
N SER A 102 41.29 -10.53 -26.39
CA SER A 102 40.16 -10.03 -27.18
C SER A 102 40.36 -8.58 -27.63
N ASN A 103 39.65 -8.21 -28.70
CA ASN A 103 39.63 -6.82 -29.15
C ASN A 103 38.64 -5.94 -28.36
N ASN A 104 37.97 -6.50 -27.34
CA ASN A 104 36.97 -5.82 -26.54
C ASN A 104 37.65 -4.93 -25.50
N SER A 105 37.26 -3.66 -25.46
CA SER A 105 37.61 -2.74 -24.39
C SER A 105 36.46 -2.60 -23.41
N TYR A 106 36.83 -2.40 -22.15
CA TYR A 106 35.93 -2.24 -21.01
C TYR A 106 36.35 -1.00 -20.24
N SER A 107 35.39 -0.37 -19.58
CA SER A 107 35.63 0.66 -18.57
C SER A 107 35.46 0.05 -17.19
N ARG A 108 36.53 0.08 -16.39
CA ARG A 108 36.54 -0.33 -14.98
C ARG A 108 36.40 0.88 -14.08
N TYR A 109 35.56 0.77 -13.06
CA TYR A 109 35.26 1.79 -12.06
C TYR A 109 35.83 1.38 -10.71
N TYR A 110 36.35 2.35 -9.95
CA TYR A 110 37.12 2.13 -8.71
C TYR A 110 36.57 2.97 -7.56
N TYR A 111 35.34 2.66 -7.11
CA TYR A 111 34.73 3.30 -5.93
C TYR A 111 34.98 2.54 -4.62
N GLY A 112 35.82 1.51 -4.67
CA GLY A 112 36.15 0.64 -3.56
C GLY A 112 36.76 -0.68 -4.01
N ASP A 113 37.14 -1.50 -3.04
CA ASP A 113 37.72 -2.81 -3.30
C ASP A 113 36.60 -3.86 -3.36
N SER A 114 36.47 -4.58 -4.47
CA SER A 114 35.52 -5.70 -4.60
C SER A 114 35.74 -6.69 -3.46
N HIS A 115 34.67 -7.03 -2.73
CA HIS A 115 34.77 -8.01 -1.65
C HIS A 115 34.88 -9.44 -2.19
N VAL A 116 34.53 -9.65 -3.47
CA VAL A 116 34.23 -10.97 -4.04
C VAL A 116 35.35 -11.50 -4.96
N ASP A 117 36.37 -10.72 -5.30
CA ASP A 117 37.39 -11.14 -6.27
C ASP A 117 38.67 -11.75 -5.69
N TYR A 118 39.03 -12.93 -6.22
CA TYR A 118 40.33 -13.60 -6.10
C TYR A 118 41.37 -13.03 -7.09
N SER A 119 41.11 -11.86 -7.67
CA SER A 119 41.91 -11.22 -8.71
C SER A 119 42.80 -10.13 -8.09
N ASP A 120 44.04 -9.99 -8.57
CA ASP A 120 44.98 -8.94 -8.12
C ASP A 120 44.51 -7.51 -8.51
N ASP A 121 43.48 -7.38 -9.36
CA ASP A 121 42.90 -6.10 -9.76
C ASP A 121 41.50 -5.90 -9.15
N LEU A 122 41.38 -4.96 -8.23
CA LEU A 122 40.18 -4.68 -7.44
C LEU A 122 39.43 -3.49 -8.04
N TYR A 123 38.40 -3.77 -8.84
CA TYR A 123 37.47 -2.79 -9.37
C TYR A 123 36.07 -3.02 -8.79
N THR A 124 35.23 -1.98 -8.68
CA THR A 124 33.84 -2.12 -8.20
C THR A 124 32.88 -2.53 -9.29
N TYR A 125 33.12 -2.07 -10.52
CA TYR A 125 32.25 -2.36 -11.65
C TYR A 125 33.04 -2.34 -12.96
N GLU A 126 32.63 -3.16 -13.92
CA GLU A 126 33.21 -3.21 -15.26
C GLU A 126 32.08 -3.22 -16.28
N TYR A 127 32.19 -2.39 -17.32
CA TYR A 127 31.22 -2.34 -18.41
C TYR A 127 31.90 -2.28 -19.78
N PRO A 128 31.39 -2.98 -20.81
CA PRO A 128 31.95 -2.89 -22.17
C PRO A 128 31.94 -1.45 -22.69
N GLU A 129 33.04 -1.04 -23.32
CA GLU A 129 33.08 0.24 -24.03
C GLU A 129 32.36 0.11 -25.38
N ILE A 130 31.49 1.07 -25.65
CA ILE A 130 30.75 1.13 -26.91
C ILE A 130 31.65 1.73 -27.99
N ASN A 131 31.90 0.96 -29.05
CA ASN A 131 32.64 1.43 -30.21
C ASN A 131 31.69 2.00 -31.27
N TRP A 132 31.52 3.32 -31.24
CA TRP A 132 30.67 4.07 -32.16
C TRP A 132 31.09 3.91 -33.64
N ASP A 133 32.38 3.76 -33.94
CA ASP A 133 32.86 3.67 -35.32
C ASP A 133 32.43 2.36 -35.98
N THR A 134 32.26 1.29 -35.21
CA THR A 134 31.82 -0.03 -35.69
C THR A 134 30.32 -0.27 -35.57
N GLN A 135 29.62 0.47 -34.70
CA GLN A 135 28.18 0.32 -34.43
C GLN A 135 27.32 1.44 -35.03
N THR A 136 27.89 2.32 -35.86
CA THR A 136 27.15 3.31 -36.67
C THR A 136 26.14 2.72 -37.65
N SER A 137 26.04 1.39 -37.79
CA SER A 137 24.91 0.74 -38.48
C SER A 137 23.69 0.62 -37.56
N GLY A 138 23.16 1.75 -37.10
CA GLY A 138 21.85 1.87 -36.42
C GLY A 138 20.67 1.59 -37.36
N GLN A 139 20.73 0.51 -38.13
CA GLN A 139 19.75 0.11 -39.14
C GLN A 139 19.71 -1.41 -39.37
N ASP A 140 20.34 -2.25 -38.54
CA ASP A 140 19.93 -3.66 -38.59
C ASP A 140 18.57 -3.77 -37.90
N VAL A 141 17.51 -3.58 -38.68
CA VAL A 141 16.12 -3.75 -38.26
C VAL A 141 15.84 -5.15 -37.69
N ASN A 142 16.79 -6.08 -37.86
CA ASN A 142 16.73 -7.43 -37.32
C ASN A 142 17.56 -7.62 -36.02
N ALA A 143 18.23 -6.57 -35.52
CA ALA A 143 18.95 -6.61 -34.25
C ALA A 143 18.03 -6.25 -33.06
N ALA A 144 18.44 -6.68 -31.86
CA ALA A 144 17.78 -6.26 -30.63
C ALA A 144 17.88 -4.73 -30.49
N ARG A 145 16.78 -4.11 -30.06
CA ARG A 145 16.73 -2.67 -29.81
C ARG A 145 17.56 -2.34 -28.59
N THR A 146 18.17 -1.16 -28.61
CA THR A 146 18.93 -0.64 -27.47
C THR A 146 17.98 -0.20 -26.37
N ASP A 147 18.37 -0.49 -25.14
CA ASP A 147 17.65 -0.13 -23.91
C ASP A 147 18.67 0.23 -22.83
N TYR A 148 18.22 0.86 -21.76
CA TYR A 148 19.09 1.18 -20.64
C TYR A 148 19.66 -0.09 -20.00
N THR A 149 20.82 0.02 -19.37
CA THR A 149 21.33 -0.98 -18.44
C THR A 149 21.63 -0.30 -17.13
N ILE A 150 21.02 -0.81 -16.08
CA ILE A 150 21.27 -0.39 -14.71
C ILE A 150 21.83 -1.55 -13.91
N TYR A 151 22.87 -1.28 -13.14
CA TYR A 151 23.44 -2.23 -12.20
C TYR A 151 23.61 -1.54 -10.84
N GLN A 152 23.49 -2.32 -9.78
CA GLN A 152 23.52 -1.83 -8.41
C GLN A 152 24.62 -2.58 -7.64
N SER A 153 25.41 -1.84 -6.84
CA SER A 153 26.36 -2.42 -5.87
C SER A 153 26.13 -1.85 -4.47
N ASN A 154 26.20 -2.70 -3.45
CA ASN A 154 25.86 -2.36 -2.06
C ASN A 154 27.05 -2.51 -1.12
N ALA A 155 27.17 -1.57 -0.18
CA ALA A 155 28.01 -1.70 0.99
C ALA A 155 27.18 -1.49 2.25
N PHE A 156 26.92 -2.59 2.95
CA PHE A 156 26.12 -2.62 4.18
C PHE A 156 27.00 -2.44 5.41
N VAL A 157 26.52 -1.72 6.41
CA VAL A 157 27.20 -1.56 7.70
C VAL A 157 26.58 -2.48 8.75
N LEU A 158 27.43 -3.17 9.49
CA LEU A 158 27.06 -4.01 10.61
C LEU A 158 28.14 -4.00 11.70
N ASN A 159 27.74 -3.66 12.92
CA ASN A 159 28.60 -3.66 14.11
C ASN A 159 29.83 -2.74 13.97
N GLY A 160 29.60 -1.54 13.41
CA GLY A 160 30.65 -0.53 13.20
C GLY A 160 31.69 -0.88 12.13
N SER A 161 31.37 -1.82 11.23
CA SER A 161 32.22 -2.21 10.10
C SER A 161 31.37 -2.59 8.88
N TYR A 162 31.96 -2.63 7.68
CA TYR A 162 31.25 -3.15 6.51
C TYR A 162 31.02 -4.66 6.64
N ALA A 163 29.80 -5.09 6.34
CA ALA A 163 29.39 -6.47 6.47
C ALA A 163 30.11 -7.38 5.46
N SER A 164 30.31 -8.65 5.81
CA SER A 164 31.00 -9.62 4.95
C SER A 164 30.26 -9.98 3.66
N TYR A 165 29.02 -9.53 3.52
CA TYR A 165 28.17 -9.70 2.34
C TYR A 165 27.97 -8.39 1.57
N ALA A 166 28.72 -7.33 1.91
CA ALA A 166 28.86 -6.17 1.06
C ALA A 166 29.54 -6.56 -0.26
N ASP A 167 29.12 -5.96 -1.38
CA ASP A 167 29.70 -6.20 -2.70
C ASP A 167 31.13 -5.61 -2.79
N PHE A 168 31.38 -4.52 -2.07
CA PHE A 168 32.65 -3.81 -2.08
C PHE A 168 32.91 -3.05 -0.77
N LEU A 169 34.17 -2.66 -0.57
CA LEU A 169 34.62 -1.79 0.52
C LEU A 169 34.82 -0.36 0.00
N PRO A 170 33.99 0.62 0.41
CA PRO A 170 34.02 1.97 -0.15
C PRO A 170 35.36 2.69 0.04
N ILE A 171 35.73 3.55 -0.91
CA ILE A 171 36.82 4.52 -0.76
C ILE A 171 36.52 5.55 0.35
N PRO A 172 37.52 6.22 0.93
CA PRO A 172 37.32 7.17 2.03
C PRO A 172 36.23 8.23 1.78
N ALA A 173 36.13 8.77 0.57
CA ALA A 173 35.11 9.75 0.18
C ALA A 173 33.66 9.25 0.33
N LEU A 174 33.45 7.93 0.22
CA LEU A 174 32.16 7.25 0.29
C LEU A 174 31.99 6.44 1.59
N ARG A 175 32.89 6.59 2.57
CA ARG A 175 32.79 5.88 3.84
C ARG A 175 31.87 6.60 4.80
N LYS A 176 30.86 5.88 5.26
CA LYS A 176 29.92 6.29 6.31
C LYS A 176 29.48 5.05 7.08
N MET A 177 29.51 5.13 8.41
CA MET A 177 29.27 3.98 9.31
C MET A 177 27.89 4.00 9.96
N ASP A 178 27.08 5.02 9.69
CA ASP A 178 25.73 5.19 10.22
C ASP A 178 24.67 5.14 9.09
N ALA A 179 25.05 4.63 7.92
CA ALA A 179 24.19 4.44 6.75
C ALA A 179 24.74 3.33 5.85
N ASP A 180 23.87 2.65 5.13
CA ASP A 180 24.26 1.78 4.02
C ASP A 180 24.51 2.60 2.75
N LEU A 181 25.46 2.18 1.93
CA LEU A 181 25.81 2.83 0.67
C LEU A 181 25.35 1.97 -0.50
N HIS A 182 24.68 2.60 -1.46
CA HIS A 182 24.23 1.99 -2.70
C HIS A 182 24.77 2.79 -3.88
N LEU A 183 25.41 2.11 -4.84
CA LEU A 183 25.87 2.68 -6.11
C LEU A 183 24.99 2.15 -7.23
N MET A 184 24.45 3.05 -8.05
CA MET A 184 23.67 2.73 -9.24
C MET A 184 24.43 3.20 -10.49
N TYR A 185 24.80 2.23 -11.30
CA TYR A 185 25.54 2.38 -12.55
C TYR A 185 24.56 2.38 -13.71
N LEU A 186 24.53 3.43 -14.52
CA LEU A 186 23.63 3.57 -15.66
C LEU A 186 24.42 3.64 -16.96
N SER A 187 24.09 2.80 -17.92
CA SER A 187 24.50 2.90 -19.32
C SER A 187 23.27 3.07 -20.20
N SER A 188 23.29 4.05 -21.10
CA SER A 188 22.23 4.26 -22.10
C SER A 188 22.42 3.46 -23.38
N ASN A 189 23.49 2.66 -23.52
CA ASN A 189 23.65 1.67 -24.61
C ASN A 189 23.32 2.16 -26.03
N MET A 190 23.87 3.29 -26.47
CA MET A 190 23.57 3.89 -27.78
C MET A 190 22.10 4.32 -27.95
N ILE A 191 21.39 4.62 -26.88
CA ILE A 191 20.15 5.38 -26.98
C ILE A 191 20.48 6.77 -27.54
N GLY A 192 19.71 7.17 -28.55
CA GLY A 192 19.81 8.49 -29.16
C GLY A 192 18.70 9.42 -28.66
N TYR A 193 19.09 10.53 -28.05
CA TYR A 193 18.20 11.59 -27.60
C TYR A 193 17.98 12.61 -28.72
N SER A 194 16.75 13.13 -28.83
CA SER A 194 16.41 14.15 -29.82
C SER A 194 17.03 15.52 -29.53
N GLU A 195 17.41 15.77 -28.27
CA GLU A 195 18.05 17.00 -27.79
C GLU A 195 19.20 16.64 -26.83
N GLU A 196 20.07 17.60 -26.53
CA GLU A 196 21.10 17.46 -25.50
C GLU A 196 20.42 17.22 -24.14
N VAL A 197 21.05 16.38 -23.30
CA VAL A 197 20.55 16.06 -21.97
C VAL A 197 21.53 16.58 -20.93
N ASP A 198 21.14 17.65 -20.25
CA ASP A 198 21.93 18.30 -19.19
C ASP A 198 21.82 17.59 -17.82
N ASP A 199 20.96 16.58 -17.71
CA ASP A 199 20.84 15.78 -16.49
C ASP A 199 22.19 15.14 -16.11
N PRO A 200 22.69 15.32 -14.88
CA PRO A 200 24.02 14.87 -14.49
C PRO A 200 24.22 13.35 -14.50
N TRP A 201 23.16 12.55 -14.49
CA TRP A 201 23.23 11.09 -14.53
C TRP A 201 22.90 10.55 -15.92
N PHE A 202 21.95 11.12 -16.65
CA PHE A 202 21.61 10.73 -18.04
C PHE A 202 22.44 11.46 -19.11
N SER A 203 23.37 12.31 -18.70
CA SER A 203 24.11 13.27 -19.51
C SER A 203 24.48 12.79 -20.92
N ALA A 204 24.02 13.53 -21.93
CA ALA A 204 24.19 13.17 -23.33
C ALA A 204 24.34 14.41 -24.23
N HIS A 205 25.58 14.67 -24.65
CA HIS A 205 25.99 15.79 -25.50
C HIS A 205 26.78 15.31 -26.72
N VAL A 206 27.03 14.01 -26.86
CA VAL A 206 27.85 13.45 -27.94
C VAL A 206 27.02 13.26 -29.21
N ASP A 207 27.34 14.01 -30.26
CA ASP A 207 26.58 14.14 -31.52
C ASP A 207 26.90 13.07 -32.59
N LYS A 208 27.25 11.86 -32.15
CA LYS A 208 27.77 10.78 -33.01
C LYS A 208 26.70 9.96 -33.73
N MET A 209 25.42 10.09 -33.37
CA MET A 209 24.32 9.33 -33.97
C MET A 209 23.52 10.18 -34.95
N LYS A 210 23.23 9.63 -36.12
CA LYS A 210 22.45 10.28 -37.18
C LYS A 210 21.20 9.46 -37.49
N TRP A 211 20.05 10.12 -37.63
CA TRP A 211 18.78 9.47 -37.92
C TRP A 211 18.23 9.93 -39.28
N TYR A 212 17.88 8.95 -40.12
CA TYR A 212 17.29 9.21 -41.43
C TYR A 212 15.79 9.00 -41.36
N ASN A 213 15.02 10.09 -41.44
CA ASN A 213 13.57 10.04 -41.48
C ASN A 213 13.10 9.54 -42.85
N PRO A 214 12.41 8.39 -42.94
CA PRO A 214 11.93 7.84 -44.21
C PRO A 214 10.83 8.69 -44.87
N VAL A 215 10.26 9.67 -44.15
CA VAL A 215 9.28 10.63 -44.69
C VAL A 215 9.95 11.80 -45.40
N ASN A 216 11.23 12.07 -45.11
CA ASN A 216 11.97 13.16 -45.75
C ASN A 216 12.43 12.76 -47.16
N SER A 217 12.68 13.76 -48.01
CA SER A 217 13.34 13.53 -49.31
C SER A 217 14.64 12.75 -49.09
N PRO A 218 15.04 11.83 -49.99
CA PRO A 218 16.31 11.10 -49.90
C PRO A 218 17.55 12.01 -49.75
N ASP A 219 17.43 13.27 -50.17
CA ASP A 219 18.47 14.30 -50.12
C ASP A 219 18.43 15.16 -48.83
N ALA A 220 17.49 14.92 -47.92
CA ALA A 220 17.43 15.65 -46.66
C ALA A 220 18.59 15.25 -45.76
N PRO A 221 19.24 16.21 -45.06
CA PRO A 221 20.26 15.87 -44.08
C PRO A 221 19.63 15.02 -42.96
N PRO A 222 20.36 14.03 -42.41
CA PRO A 222 19.88 13.27 -41.27
C PRO A 222 19.77 14.18 -40.04
N ASP A 223 18.77 13.91 -39.22
CA ASP A 223 18.66 14.56 -37.92
C ASP A 223 19.79 14.08 -37.02
N THR A 224 20.29 14.97 -36.17
CA THR A 224 21.33 14.64 -35.20
C THR A 224 20.68 14.15 -33.92
N LEU A 225 21.19 13.03 -33.40
CA LEU A 225 20.82 12.51 -32.10
C LEU A 225 22.02 12.60 -31.17
N TYR A 226 21.74 12.92 -29.92
CA TYR A 226 22.72 13.04 -28.85
C TYR A 226 22.80 11.72 -28.08
N THR A 227 24.00 11.40 -27.62
CA THR A 227 24.29 10.10 -26.98
C THR A 227 25.12 10.36 -25.74
N GLN A 228 25.18 9.38 -24.83
CA GLN A 228 25.83 9.55 -23.53
C GLN A 228 27.28 10.06 -23.62
N ASP A 229 27.64 10.91 -22.67
CA ASP A 229 28.99 11.47 -22.56
C ASP A 229 30.02 10.44 -22.15
N GLU A 230 29.61 9.46 -21.35
CA GLU A 230 30.46 8.41 -20.82
C GLU A 230 29.78 7.04 -20.93
N PRO A 231 30.55 5.93 -20.98
CA PRO A 231 29.97 4.59 -21.08
C PRO A 231 29.01 4.24 -19.93
N VAL A 232 29.32 4.71 -18.72
CA VAL A 232 28.48 4.52 -17.53
C VAL A 232 28.57 5.76 -16.66
N SER A 233 27.44 6.24 -16.20
CA SER A 233 27.32 7.26 -15.16
C SER A 233 26.95 6.63 -13.82
N VAL A 234 27.32 7.26 -12.71
CA VAL A 234 27.17 6.68 -11.38
C VAL A 234 26.42 7.61 -10.45
N LEU A 235 25.42 7.04 -9.77
CA LEU A 235 24.63 7.67 -8.73
C LEU A 235 24.91 6.95 -7.41
N ALA A 236 25.16 7.70 -6.34
CA ALA A 236 25.38 7.14 -5.02
C ALA A 236 24.28 7.58 -4.06
N CYS A 237 23.81 6.66 -3.22
CA CYS A 237 22.82 6.90 -2.19
C CYS A 237 23.26 6.34 -0.85
N TYR A 238 23.17 7.15 0.21
CA TYR A 238 23.17 6.66 1.58
C TYR A 238 21.74 6.41 2.04
N VAL A 239 21.48 5.27 2.68
CA VAL A 239 20.22 4.96 3.35
C VAL A 239 20.47 4.68 4.82
N SER A 240 19.75 5.40 5.69
CA SER A 240 19.83 5.25 7.14
C SER A 240 18.45 5.10 7.74
N GLU A 241 18.36 4.29 8.79
CA GLU A 241 17.13 3.97 9.50
C GLU A 241 17.29 4.20 10.99
N GLN A 242 16.16 4.49 11.63
CA GLN A 242 16.09 4.76 13.06
C GLN A 242 14.76 4.26 13.61
N TYR A 243 14.80 3.64 14.79
CA TYR A 243 13.58 3.32 15.55
C TYR A 243 13.49 4.16 16.80
N CYS A 244 12.26 4.51 17.18
CA CYS A 244 11.96 5.30 18.35
C CYS A 244 10.80 4.71 19.16
N ASN A 245 10.89 4.87 20.48
CA ASN A 245 9.82 4.56 21.42
C ASN A 245 9.12 5.86 21.83
N PRO A 246 7.90 6.17 21.31
CA PRO A 246 7.22 7.45 21.55
C PRO A 246 6.85 7.70 23.02
N ASN A 247 6.98 6.71 23.89
CA ASN A 247 6.67 6.81 25.32
C ASN A 247 7.87 7.26 26.17
N LEU A 248 9.06 7.41 25.56
CA LEU A 248 10.26 7.91 26.23
C LEU A 248 10.43 9.43 26.04
N PRO A 249 11.15 10.11 26.96
CA PRO A 249 11.57 11.50 26.79
C PRO A 249 12.32 11.70 25.47
N GLU A 250 12.17 12.87 24.86
CA GLU A 250 12.68 13.18 23.51
C GLU A 250 14.16 12.86 23.33
N GLU A 251 14.99 13.16 24.33
CA GLU A 251 16.44 12.96 24.32
C GLU A 251 16.86 11.48 24.30
N THR A 252 15.98 10.59 24.73
CA THR A 252 16.21 9.13 24.83
C THR A 252 15.21 8.33 24.00
N ARG A 253 14.42 9.03 23.18
CA ARG A 253 13.28 8.46 22.46
C ARG A 253 13.74 7.50 21.38
N CYS A 254 14.83 7.84 20.72
CA CYS A 254 15.28 7.19 19.50
C CYS A 254 16.64 6.51 19.71
N SER A 255 16.83 5.43 18.96
CA SER A 255 18.13 4.78 18.78
C SER A 255 19.08 5.68 17.98
N PRO A 256 20.40 5.43 18.01
CA PRO A 256 21.29 5.94 16.97
C PRO A 256 20.81 5.53 15.57
N VAL A 257 21.09 6.35 14.57
CA VAL A 257 20.85 6.00 13.17
C VAL A 257 21.86 4.93 12.72
N GLY A 258 21.43 4.05 11.81
CA GLY A 258 22.30 3.03 11.23
C GLY A 258 21.75 2.51 9.90
N GLY A 259 22.49 1.61 9.26
CA GLY A 259 21.99 0.88 8.08
C GLY A 259 20.79 -0.01 8.42
N ILE A 260 20.16 -0.58 7.40
CA ILE A 260 18.94 -1.40 7.54
C ILE A 260 19.12 -2.59 8.49
N SER A 261 20.30 -3.22 8.45
CA SER A 261 20.60 -4.38 9.29
C SER A 261 20.99 -3.96 10.71
N GLU A 262 21.65 -2.82 10.88
CA GLU A 262 22.20 -2.36 12.16
C GLU A 262 21.17 -1.61 13.03
N SER A 263 20.29 -0.83 12.41
CA SER A 263 19.30 0.03 13.07
C SER A 263 18.43 -0.74 14.08
N ALA A 264 18.02 -1.95 13.74
CA ALA A 264 17.23 -2.83 14.61
C ALA A 264 18.01 -3.26 15.86
N PHE A 265 19.29 -3.57 15.73
CA PHE A 265 20.15 -3.94 16.87
C PHE A 265 20.43 -2.75 17.78
N LEU A 266 20.66 -1.56 17.20
CA LEU A 266 20.87 -0.32 17.94
C LEU A 266 19.65 0.07 18.79
N ALA A 267 18.46 -0.31 18.33
CA ALA A 267 17.19 -0.02 18.99
C ALA A 267 16.73 -1.06 20.03
N ASP A 268 17.40 -2.20 20.14
CA ASP A 268 16.95 -3.31 21.02
C ASP A 268 16.83 -2.91 22.51
N GLY A 269 17.63 -1.93 22.95
CA GLY A 269 17.64 -1.40 24.31
C GLY A 269 16.54 -0.39 24.65
N LEU A 270 15.75 0.09 23.67
CA LEU A 270 14.72 1.12 23.88
C LEU A 270 13.49 0.60 24.65
N TRP A 271 13.25 -0.70 24.65
CA TRP A 271 12.10 -1.32 25.33
C TRP A 271 12.56 -2.24 26.47
N GLN A 272 12.46 -1.74 27.71
CA GLN A 272 12.83 -2.49 28.92
C GLN A 272 11.81 -3.58 29.30
N ASN A 273 10.55 -3.43 28.86
CA ASN A 273 9.52 -4.45 29.07
C ASN A 273 9.67 -5.57 28.04
N ALA A 274 9.84 -6.81 28.51
CA ALA A 274 10.02 -7.98 27.65
C ALA A 274 8.89 -8.19 26.63
N LYS A 275 7.64 -7.83 26.96
CA LYS A 275 6.51 -7.86 26.01
C LYS A 275 6.73 -6.87 24.87
N HIS A 276 7.04 -5.63 25.20
CA HIS A 276 7.22 -4.57 24.20
C HIS A 276 8.48 -4.80 23.37
N GLN A 277 9.54 -5.33 23.98
CA GLN A 277 10.75 -5.71 23.27
C GLN A 277 10.48 -6.81 22.23
N ARG A 278 9.68 -7.84 22.56
CA ARG A 278 9.27 -8.87 21.60
C ARG A 278 8.44 -8.28 20.45
N MET A 279 7.52 -7.37 20.76
CA MET A 279 6.73 -6.68 19.74
C MET A 279 7.60 -5.83 18.81
N PHE A 280 8.56 -5.09 19.36
CA PHE A 280 9.55 -4.33 18.60
C PHE A 280 10.38 -5.24 17.69
N ARG A 281 10.97 -6.31 18.24
CA ARG A 281 11.78 -7.25 17.46
C ARG A 281 11.01 -7.86 16.30
N TRP A 282 9.73 -8.20 16.50
CA TRP A 282 8.87 -8.67 15.41
C TRP A 282 8.71 -7.61 14.33
N PHE A 283 8.33 -6.39 14.71
CA PHE A 283 8.19 -5.27 13.77
C PHE A 283 9.49 -5.00 13.00
N ALA A 284 10.62 -4.87 13.69
CA ALA A 284 11.92 -4.65 13.09
C ALA A 284 12.35 -5.82 12.19
N SER A 285 12.04 -7.07 12.57
CA SER A 285 12.35 -8.24 11.75
C SER A 285 11.58 -8.25 10.42
N ILE A 286 10.36 -7.72 10.37
CA ILE A 286 9.59 -7.60 9.13
C ILE A 286 10.28 -6.60 8.18
N ILE A 287 10.65 -5.43 8.71
CA ILE A 287 11.34 -4.39 7.93
C ILE A 287 12.69 -4.91 7.43
N MET A 288 13.50 -5.48 8.33
CA MET A 288 14.83 -6.00 8.01
C MET A 288 14.76 -7.17 7.01
N ALA A 289 13.83 -8.11 7.18
CA ALA A 289 13.69 -9.25 6.27
C ALA A 289 13.22 -8.84 4.87
N SER A 290 12.50 -7.74 4.75
CA SER A 290 12.10 -7.19 3.45
C SER A 290 13.29 -6.62 2.69
N GLY A 291 14.20 -5.96 3.39
CA GLY A 291 15.34 -5.29 2.79
C GLY A 291 14.98 -4.19 1.80
N VAL A 292 13.71 -3.81 1.62
CA VAL A 292 13.30 -2.97 0.48
C VAL A 292 13.57 -1.50 0.78
N THR A 293 14.71 -1.05 0.30
CA THR A 293 15.13 0.35 0.19
C THR A 293 15.10 0.79 -1.27
N LEU A 294 15.44 2.05 -1.56
CA LEU A 294 15.32 2.61 -2.91
C LEU A 294 16.18 1.89 -3.94
N ASP A 295 17.30 1.28 -3.54
CA ASP A 295 18.24 0.55 -4.41
C ASP A 295 17.68 -0.79 -4.89
N VAL A 296 16.84 -1.44 -4.08
CA VAL A 296 16.23 -2.73 -4.42
C VAL A 296 15.29 -2.62 -5.61
N VAL A 297 14.71 -1.44 -5.84
CA VAL A 297 13.79 -1.17 -6.96
C VAL A 297 14.50 -1.36 -8.31
N PRO A 298 15.54 -0.58 -8.66
CA PRO A 298 16.33 -0.83 -9.87
C PRO A 298 17.11 -2.14 -9.80
N GLY A 299 17.53 -2.61 -8.62
CA GLY A 299 18.24 -3.89 -8.48
C GLY A 299 17.42 -5.11 -8.90
N LEU A 300 16.09 -5.10 -8.70
CA LEU A 300 15.21 -6.21 -9.07
C LEU A 300 14.45 -6.00 -10.39
N LEU A 301 14.08 -4.77 -10.72
CA LEU A 301 13.33 -4.46 -11.94
C LEU A 301 14.23 -4.11 -13.12
N GLY A 302 15.50 -3.80 -12.89
CA GLY A 302 16.43 -3.39 -13.92
C GLY A 302 15.99 -2.08 -14.58
N ASP A 303 16.11 -2.02 -15.90
CA ASP A 303 15.74 -0.87 -16.74
C ASP A 303 14.25 -0.53 -16.65
N ALA A 304 13.39 -1.49 -16.30
CA ALA A 304 11.96 -1.25 -16.12
C ALA A 304 11.64 -0.30 -14.95
N ALA A 305 12.55 -0.11 -13.99
CA ALA A 305 12.39 0.85 -12.90
C ALA A 305 12.64 2.32 -13.33
N LEU A 306 13.11 2.56 -14.55
CA LEU A 306 13.42 3.90 -15.04
C LEU A 306 12.19 4.51 -15.71
N THR A 307 11.69 5.61 -15.15
CA THR A 307 10.63 6.42 -15.74
C THR A 307 11.07 7.04 -17.08
N ALA A 308 12.36 7.33 -17.27
CA ALA A 308 12.96 7.75 -18.54
C ALA A 308 12.73 6.73 -19.67
N ARG A 309 12.56 5.44 -19.33
CA ARG A 309 12.28 4.38 -20.29
C ARG A 309 10.87 4.49 -20.90
N HIS A 310 9.91 5.15 -20.24
CA HIS A 310 8.57 5.35 -20.80
C HIS A 310 8.57 6.16 -22.10
N GLY A 311 9.53 7.07 -22.25
CA GLY A 311 9.75 7.85 -23.47
C GLY A 311 10.62 7.16 -24.53
N LEU A 312 11.17 5.98 -24.23
CA LEU A 312 12.08 5.28 -25.12
C LEU A 312 11.30 4.44 -26.14
N GLN A 313 11.53 4.73 -27.42
CA GLN A 313 10.98 3.97 -28.52
C GLN A 313 12.06 3.67 -29.54
N LEU A 314 12.24 2.40 -29.90
CA LEU A 314 13.18 2.00 -30.97
C LEU A 314 14.65 2.38 -30.70
N GLY A 315 15.07 2.54 -29.43
CA GLY A 315 16.41 3.04 -29.10
C GLY A 315 16.55 4.56 -29.24
N HIS A 316 15.43 5.27 -29.40
CA HIS A 316 15.36 6.72 -29.46
C HIS A 316 14.50 7.24 -28.32
N SER A 317 15.02 8.24 -27.61
CA SER A 317 14.28 8.94 -26.57
C SER A 317 13.98 10.36 -26.99
N GLY A 318 12.84 10.87 -26.56
CA GLY A 318 12.59 12.31 -26.54
C GLY A 318 13.54 13.03 -25.57
N PRO A 319 13.39 14.37 -25.45
CA PRO A 319 14.17 15.14 -24.48
C PRO A 319 13.85 14.68 -23.06
N LEU A 320 14.88 14.63 -22.21
CA LEU A 320 14.74 14.37 -20.79
C LEU A 320 14.90 15.70 -20.03
N PRO A 321 14.18 15.90 -18.91
CA PRO A 321 14.37 17.06 -18.06
C PRO A 321 15.73 17.00 -17.34
N ASP A 322 16.28 18.18 -17.01
CA ASP A 322 17.58 18.34 -16.32
C ASP A 322 17.64 17.66 -14.94
N ASN A 323 16.49 17.30 -14.38
CA ASN A 323 16.35 16.64 -13.09
C ASN A 323 15.75 15.23 -13.20
N GLN A 324 15.83 14.59 -14.37
CA GLN A 324 15.35 13.22 -14.58
C GLN A 324 15.86 12.26 -13.50
N TRP A 325 17.14 12.32 -13.12
CA TRP A 325 17.70 11.47 -12.07
C TRP A 325 17.00 11.64 -10.72
N GLN A 326 16.54 12.85 -10.38
CA GLN A 326 15.81 13.10 -9.14
C GLN A 326 14.43 12.43 -9.19
N LEU A 327 13.77 12.50 -10.34
CA LEU A 327 12.47 11.84 -10.58
C LEU A 327 12.62 10.32 -10.45
N GLU A 328 13.70 9.73 -10.97
CA GLU A 328 13.97 8.29 -10.82
C GLU A 328 14.11 7.90 -9.36
N VAL A 329 14.95 8.61 -8.59
CA VAL A 329 15.19 8.26 -7.19
C VAL A 329 13.93 8.49 -6.34
N GLU A 330 13.15 9.53 -6.63
CA GLU A 330 11.87 9.76 -5.97
C GLU A 330 10.87 8.63 -6.24
N HIS A 331 10.78 8.17 -7.48
CA HIS A 331 9.98 7.01 -7.88
C HIS A 331 10.38 5.74 -7.11
N TRP A 332 11.68 5.45 -7.05
CA TRP A 332 12.18 4.29 -6.30
C TRP A 332 11.95 4.41 -4.80
N HIS A 333 12.14 5.61 -4.23
CA HIS A 333 11.87 5.88 -2.82
C HIS A 333 10.40 5.61 -2.49
N ARG A 334 9.46 6.15 -3.27
CA ARG A 334 8.02 5.93 -3.08
C ARG A 334 7.65 4.46 -3.22
N THR A 335 8.18 3.78 -4.24
CA THR A 335 8.00 2.34 -4.43
C THR A 335 8.49 1.54 -3.22
N SER A 336 9.62 1.91 -2.63
CA SER A 336 10.15 1.26 -1.41
C SER A 336 9.26 1.45 -0.19
N LEU A 337 8.59 2.61 -0.06
CA LEU A 337 7.64 2.88 1.01
C LEU A 337 6.34 2.09 0.85
N VAL A 338 5.83 1.99 -0.38
CA VAL A 338 4.68 1.13 -0.69
C VAL A 338 5.01 -0.33 -0.37
N ALA A 339 6.20 -0.81 -0.76
CA ALA A 339 6.66 -2.16 -0.43
C ALA A 339 6.70 -2.37 1.09
N THR A 340 7.16 -1.36 1.85
CA THR A 340 7.18 -1.41 3.32
C THR A 340 5.78 -1.55 3.91
N GLN A 341 4.79 -0.76 3.44
CA GLN A 341 3.39 -0.89 3.87
C GLN A 341 2.82 -2.28 3.54
N ALA A 342 3.08 -2.74 2.32
CA ALA A 342 2.58 -4.01 1.82
C ALA A 342 3.12 -5.18 2.61
N ILE A 343 4.42 -5.23 2.89
CA ILE A 343 5.04 -6.36 3.55
C ILE A 343 4.58 -6.49 5.02
N ILE A 344 4.35 -5.37 5.71
CA ILE A 344 3.75 -5.39 7.06
C ILE A 344 2.32 -5.97 7.00
N ALA A 345 1.51 -5.54 6.03
CA ALA A 345 0.15 -6.04 5.86
C ALA A 345 0.11 -7.52 5.42
N ASP A 346 0.96 -7.90 4.48
CA ASP A 346 1.04 -9.25 3.90
C ASP A 346 1.56 -10.25 4.93
N THR A 347 2.46 -9.84 5.84
CA THR A 347 2.90 -10.69 6.97
C THR A 347 1.71 -11.10 7.85
N ALA A 348 0.72 -10.22 8.03
CA ALA A 348 -0.48 -10.54 8.80
C ALA A 348 -1.55 -11.28 7.97
N LYS A 349 -1.72 -10.90 6.70
CA LYS A 349 -2.70 -11.51 5.77
C LYS A 349 -2.33 -12.96 5.41
N GLY A 350 -1.03 -13.25 5.36
CA GLY A 350 -0.49 -14.48 4.81
C GLY A 350 -0.30 -14.41 3.30
N ILE A 351 0.46 -15.38 2.79
CA ILE A 351 0.79 -15.53 1.38
C ILE A 351 -0.42 -16.02 0.55
N SER A 352 -0.56 -15.48 -0.66
CA SER A 352 -1.54 -15.97 -1.63
C SER A 352 -1.09 -17.25 -2.32
N ASP A 353 0.23 -17.45 -2.48
CA ASP A 353 0.81 -18.64 -3.09
C ASP A 353 1.20 -19.67 -2.02
N MET A 354 0.47 -20.78 -1.96
CA MET A 354 0.70 -21.85 -1.00
C MET A 354 2.06 -22.55 -1.18
N HIS A 355 2.71 -22.45 -2.33
CA HIS A 355 4.04 -23.07 -2.54
C HIS A 355 5.14 -22.38 -1.74
N LEU A 356 4.92 -21.15 -1.30
CA LEU A 356 5.85 -20.39 -0.47
C LEU A 356 5.66 -20.65 1.03
N GLU A 357 4.67 -21.45 1.42
CA GLU A 357 4.39 -21.75 2.83
C GLU A 357 5.59 -22.28 3.61
N PRO A 358 6.45 -23.17 3.06
CA PRO A 358 7.62 -23.66 3.78
C PRO A 358 8.65 -22.58 4.15
N TRP A 359 8.65 -21.46 3.43
CA TRP A 359 9.57 -20.34 3.65
C TRP A 359 8.94 -19.20 4.46
N LEU A 360 7.67 -19.34 4.84
CA LEU A 360 6.96 -18.33 5.63
C LEU A 360 7.37 -18.41 7.10
N VAL A 361 7.95 -17.32 7.61
CA VAL A 361 8.20 -17.16 9.05
C VAL A 361 6.88 -16.81 9.73
N ARG A 362 6.31 -17.77 10.47
CA ARG A 362 5.07 -17.59 11.22
C ARG A 362 5.34 -17.04 12.62
N PRO A 363 4.39 -16.29 13.20
CA PRO A 363 4.50 -15.81 14.57
C PRO A 363 4.55 -17.00 15.55
N ASN A 364 5.61 -17.05 16.35
CA ASN A 364 5.94 -18.16 17.24
C ASN A 364 5.39 -17.95 18.65
N ASN A 365 5.37 -16.71 19.14
CA ASN A 365 4.90 -16.38 20.49
C ASN A 365 3.54 -15.63 20.52
N THR A 366 3.02 -15.40 21.73
CA THR A 366 1.73 -14.75 21.95
C THR A 366 1.75 -13.29 21.49
N GLU A 367 2.86 -12.58 21.68
CA GLU A 367 3.00 -11.17 21.31
C GLU A 367 3.03 -10.97 19.79
N GLU A 368 3.77 -11.80 19.06
CA GLU A 368 3.81 -11.80 17.60
C GLU A 368 2.43 -12.12 17.01
N LYS A 369 1.76 -13.16 17.54
CA LYS A 369 0.38 -13.50 17.14
C LYS A 369 -0.59 -12.35 17.43
N HIS A 370 -0.41 -11.66 18.56
CA HIS A 370 -1.20 -10.49 18.90
C HIS A 370 -1.01 -9.36 17.88
N LEU A 371 0.23 -9.08 17.47
CA LEU A 371 0.49 -8.07 16.43
C LEU A 371 -0.15 -8.45 15.09
N CYS A 372 0.02 -9.69 14.63
CA CYS A 372 -0.61 -10.16 13.39
C CYS A 372 -2.14 -10.07 13.44
N ASN A 373 -2.77 -10.50 14.54
CA ASN A 373 -4.23 -10.41 14.72
C ASN A 373 -4.74 -8.97 14.90
N SER A 374 -3.84 -8.03 15.19
CA SER A 374 -4.15 -6.61 15.39
C SER A 374 -3.82 -5.77 14.16
N GLN A 375 -3.57 -6.36 12.99
CA GLN A 375 -3.34 -5.60 11.78
C GLN A 375 -4.66 -5.04 11.22
N LYS A 376 -4.72 -3.72 11.00
CA LYS A 376 -5.82 -3.08 10.24
C LYS A 376 -5.54 -3.29 8.76
N ILE A 377 -6.45 -3.99 8.10
CA ILE A 377 -6.42 -4.23 6.65
C ILE A 377 -7.75 -3.75 6.08
N ARG A 378 -7.69 -3.00 4.97
CA ARG A 378 -8.89 -2.65 4.21
C ARG A 378 -9.17 -3.76 3.20
N ASN A 379 -10.38 -4.31 3.25
CA ASN A 379 -10.84 -5.27 2.28
C ASN A 379 -12.29 -4.95 1.91
N ALA A 380 -12.58 -4.85 0.60
CA ALA A 380 -13.92 -4.57 0.10
C ALA A 380 -14.92 -5.73 0.35
N GLU A 381 -14.42 -6.94 0.60
CA GLU A 381 -15.22 -8.15 0.82
C GLU A 381 -15.72 -8.29 2.28
N TYR A 382 -15.17 -7.53 3.22
CA TYR A 382 -15.46 -7.67 4.65
C TYR A 382 -15.94 -6.35 5.27
N PHE A 383 -16.97 -6.43 6.11
CA PHE A 383 -17.52 -5.28 6.83
C PHE A 383 -17.32 -5.43 8.35
N ASN A 384 -16.94 -4.32 9.01
CA ASN A 384 -16.88 -4.26 10.47
C ASN A 384 -18.23 -3.79 11.01
N PHE A 385 -18.87 -4.60 11.86
CA PHE A 385 -20.11 -4.25 12.55
C PHE A 385 -19.92 -4.30 14.06
N SER A 386 -20.55 -3.35 14.77
CA SER A 386 -20.57 -3.36 16.22
C SER A 386 -21.47 -4.51 16.70
N VAL A 387 -20.86 -5.58 17.21
CA VAL A 387 -21.60 -6.71 17.82
C VAL A 387 -22.48 -6.21 18.96
N PHE A 388 -21.97 -5.25 19.76
CA PHE A 388 -22.76 -4.61 20.80
C PHE A 388 -23.97 -3.87 20.23
N GLY A 389 -23.78 -3.06 19.18
CA GLY A 389 -24.86 -2.34 18.52
C GLY A 389 -25.93 -3.28 17.95
N LEU A 390 -25.51 -4.35 17.27
CA LEU A 390 -26.40 -5.36 16.72
C LEU A 390 -27.14 -6.13 17.82
N ALA A 391 -26.44 -6.57 18.87
CA ALA A 391 -27.05 -7.28 19.99
C ALA A 391 -28.02 -6.39 20.76
N PHE A 392 -27.68 -5.12 20.96
CA PHE A 392 -28.53 -4.15 21.65
C PHE A 392 -29.82 -3.88 20.87
N THR A 393 -29.74 -3.65 19.56
CA THR A 393 -30.93 -3.42 18.73
C THR A 393 -31.83 -4.65 18.68
N LEU A 394 -31.26 -5.86 18.55
CA LEU A 394 -32.02 -7.11 18.56
C LEU A 394 -32.66 -7.38 19.92
N ALA A 395 -31.94 -7.20 21.01
CA ALA A 395 -32.44 -7.46 22.37
C ALA A 395 -33.52 -6.44 22.76
N LEU A 396 -33.29 -5.16 22.52
CA LEU A 396 -34.26 -4.11 22.81
C LEU A 396 -35.50 -4.24 21.93
N GLY A 397 -35.33 -4.50 20.63
CA GLY A 397 -36.45 -4.72 19.70
C GLY A 397 -37.29 -5.93 20.12
N SER A 398 -36.63 -7.04 20.45
CA SER A 398 -37.30 -8.26 20.91
C SER A 398 -38.02 -8.04 22.25
N LEU A 399 -37.43 -7.29 23.18
CA LEU A 399 -38.06 -6.91 24.44
C LEU A 399 -39.33 -6.09 24.20
N ILE A 400 -39.29 -5.10 23.29
CA ILE A 400 -40.46 -4.27 22.95
C ILE A 400 -41.58 -5.15 22.36
N ILE A 401 -41.24 -6.06 21.45
CA ILE A 401 -42.23 -6.98 20.84
C ILE A 401 -42.84 -7.89 21.90
N VAL A 402 -42.03 -8.51 22.75
CA VAL A 402 -42.50 -9.38 23.84
C VAL A 402 -43.38 -8.60 24.82
N LEU A 403 -42.97 -7.39 25.20
CA LEU A 403 -43.78 -6.52 26.06
C LEU A 403 -45.11 -6.18 25.40
N SER A 404 -45.12 -5.84 24.11
CA SER A 404 -46.35 -5.53 23.36
C SER A 404 -47.33 -6.71 23.39
N TYR A 405 -46.85 -7.94 23.14
CA TYR A 405 -47.72 -9.13 23.15
C TYR A 405 -48.11 -9.59 24.57
N ALA A 406 -47.27 -9.37 25.57
CA ALA A 406 -47.50 -9.86 26.94
C ALA A 406 -48.33 -8.88 27.79
N LEU A 407 -48.28 -7.57 27.50
CA LEU A 407 -48.89 -6.55 28.34
C LEU A 407 -50.41 -6.69 28.41
N GLU A 408 -51.09 -6.89 27.28
CA GLU A 408 -52.54 -7.10 27.24
C GLU A 408 -53.01 -8.33 28.05
N PRO A 409 -52.49 -9.56 27.83
CA PRO A 409 -52.94 -10.73 28.59
C PRO A 409 -52.57 -10.62 30.08
N ILE A 410 -51.42 -10.02 30.42
CA ILE A 410 -51.02 -9.82 31.82
C ILE A 410 -51.95 -8.82 32.50
N LEU A 411 -52.16 -7.63 31.93
CA LEU A 411 -53.06 -6.62 32.49
C LEU A 411 -54.50 -7.14 32.56
N GLY A 412 -54.97 -7.83 31.51
CA GLY A 412 -56.29 -8.45 31.50
C GLY A 412 -56.45 -9.52 32.59
N CYS A 413 -55.41 -10.29 32.91
CA CYS A 413 -55.42 -11.26 34.01
C CYS A 413 -55.43 -10.57 35.38
N VAL A 414 -54.60 -9.53 35.56
CA VAL A 414 -54.51 -8.77 36.82
C VAL A 414 -55.79 -8.01 37.12
N GLN A 415 -56.36 -7.30 36.14
CA GLN A 415 -57.62 -6.57 36.27
C GLN A 415 -58.79 -7.51 36.58
N ARG A 416 -58.83 -8.70 35.95
CA ARG A 416 -59.84 -9.74 36.27
C ARG A 416 -59.71 -10.25 37.70
N ARG A 417 -58.49 -10.54 38.17
CA ARG A 417 -58.25 -11.10 39.50
C ARG A 417 -58.48 -10.10 40.64
N ARG A 418 -58.20 -8.81 40.40
CA ARG A 418 -58.32 -7.75 41.42
C ARG A 418 -59.59 -6.92 41.31
N SER A 419 -60.46 -7.22 40.35
CA SER A 419 -61.65 -6.41 39.99
C SER A 419 -61.32 -4.93 39.80
N TRP A 420 -60.12 -4.65 39.31
CA TRP A 420 -59.61 -3.29 39.15
C TRP A 420 -60.06 -2.73 37.81
N ASP A 421 -60.75 -1.59 37.86
CA ASP A 421 -61.15 -0.77 36.70
C ASP A 421 -61.80 -1.57 35.57
N THR A 422 -62.97 -2.12 35.88
CA THR A 422 -63.71 -3.01 34.97
C THR A 422 -64.21 -2.27 33.72
N TYR A 423 -64.48 -0.97 33.83
CA TYR A 423 -64.95 -0.16 32.71
C TYR A 423 -63.84 0.02 31.66
N ALA A 424 -62.66 0.51 32.05
CA ALA A 424 -61.55 0.73 31.12
C ALA A 424 -61.15 -0.56 30.37
N ARG A 425 -61.20 -1.71 31.06
CA ARG A 425 -60.94 -3.01 30.42
C ARG A 425 -62.00 -3.36 29.37
N LEU A 426 -63.28 -3.24 29.71
CA LEU A 426 -64.36 -3.58 28.78
C LEU A 426 -64.41 -2.61 27.60
N GLU A 427 -64.11 -1.32 27.83
CA GLU A 427 -63.98 -0.30 26.80
C GLU A 427 -62.84 -0.67 25.83
N TRP A 428 -61.64 -0.97 26.34
CA TRP A 428 -60.50 -1.41 25.52
C TRP A 428 -60.86 -2.64 24.68
N VAL A 429 -61.39 -3.70 25.32
CA VAL A 429 -61.78 -4.93 24.62
C VAL A 429 -62.88 -4.67 23.59
N SER A 430 -63.87 -3.82 23.88
CA SER A 430 -64.96 -3.53 22.95
C SER A 430 -64.52 -2.78 21.69
N ASN A 431 -63.40 -2.04 21.77
CA ASN A 431 -62.81 -1.29 20.67
C ASN A 431 -61.82 -2.13 19.83
N GLU A 432 -61.52 -3.36 20.25
CA GLU A 432 -60.76 -4.29 19.41
C GLU A 432 -61.50 -4.59 18.10
N THR A 433 -60.75 -4.78 17.02
CA THR A 433 -61.32 -4.90 15.67
C THR A 433 -62.38 -6.01 15.57
N LEU A 434 -62.12 -7.17 16.18
CA LEU A 434 -63.05 -8.31 16.16
C LEU A 434 -64.30 -8.05 17.02
N GLN A 435 -64.17 -7.29 18.12
CA GLN A 435 -65.28 -6.94 18.98
C GLN A 435 -66.17 -5.86 18.35
N LEU A 436 -65.59 -4.89 17.63
CA LEU A 436 -66.34 -3.94 16.82
C LEU A 436 -67.12 -4.63 15.70
N GLN A 437 -66.49 -5.60 15.02
CA GLN A 437 -67.19 -6.44 14.03
C GLN A 437 -68.34 -7.22 14.67
N ARG A 438 -68.10 -7.87 15.83
CA ARG A 438 -69.14 -8.55 16.59
C ARG A 438 -70.32 -7.62 16.87
N LEU A 439 -70.08 -6.45 17.47
CA LEU A 439 -71.12 -5.48 17.80
C LEU A 439 -71.93 -5.08 16.56
N ALA A 440 -71.25 -4.80 15.44
CA ALA A 440 -71.93 -4.48 14.18
C ALA A 440 -72.81 -5.62 13.66
N HIS A 441 -72.38 -6.88 13.81
CA HIS A 441 -73.16 -8.06 13.44
C HIS A 441 -74.29 -8.38 14.43
N GLU A 442 -74.08 -8.14 15.73
CA GLU A 442 -75.04 -8.37 16.81
C GLU A 442 -76.24 -7.42 16.70
N GLU A 443 -76.04 -6.17 16.30
CA GLU A 443 -77.11 -5.19 16.02
C GLU A 443 -78.06 -5.64 14.89
N VAL A 444 -77.61 -6.50 13.98
CA VAL A 444 -78.48 -7.07 12.92
C VAL A 444 -79.38 -8.19 13.49
N GLY A 445 -79.10 -8.69 14.70
CA GLY A 445 -79.98 -9.59 15.47
C GLY A 445 -79.98 -11.06 15.03
N LEU A 446 -78.90 -11.56 14.42
CA LEU A 446 -78.91 -12.84 13.69
C LEU A 446 -78.13 -13.98 14.33
N VAL A 447 -77.23 -13.68 15.27
CA VAL A 447 -76.21 -14.61 15.74
C VAL A 447 -76.03 -14.44 17.24
N LYS A 448 -75.91 -15.55 17.96
CA LYS A 448 -75.61 -15.52 19.39
C LYS A 448 -74.09 -15.62 19.58
N TRP A 449 -73.52 -14.60 20.19
CA TRP A 449 -72.08 -14.51 20.40
C TRP A 449 -71.67 -15.06 21.77
N GLU A 450 -70.54 -15.75 21.81
CA GLU A 450 -69.83 -16.14 23.02
C GLU A 450 -68.50 -15.36 23.12
N GLY A 451 -67.99 -15.22 24.35
CA GLY A 451 -66.75 -14.45 24.57
C GLY A 451 -66.91 -12.93 24.35
N CYS A 452 -68.11 -12.37 24.51
CA CYS A 452 -68.43 -10.95 24.28
C CYS A 452 -67.64 -9.94 25.14
N ALA A 453 -66.91 -10.42 26.16
CA ALA A 453 -66.04 -9.63 27.02
C ALA A 453 -64.56 -10.09 26.95
N GLU A 454 -64.22 -10.92 25.97
CA GLU A 454 -62.87 -11.44 25.70
C GLU A 454 -62.30 -10.82 24.41
N ASN A 455 -61.03 -11.04 24.09
CA ASN A 455 -60.42 -10.40 22.92
C ASN A 455 -60.96 -10.94 21.59
N VAL A 456 -61.35 -12.21 21.54
CA VAL A 456 -61.82 -12.89 20.32
C VAL A 456 -63.24 -13.39 20.55
N PRO A 457 -64.28 -12.71 20.02
CA PRO A 457 -65.64 -13.20 20.08
C PRO A 457 -65.83 -14.34 19.07
N VAL A 458 -66.58 -15.36 19.46
CA VAL A 458 -66.85 -16.54 18.62
C VAL A 458 -68.34 -16.79 18.52
N THR A 459 -68.77 -17.34 17.38
CA THR A 459 -70.15 -17.78 17.14
C THR A 459 -70.27 -19.27 17.36
N GLU A 460 -71.50 -19.78 17.46
CA GLU A 460 -71.72 -21.22 17.42
C GLU A 460 -71.35 -21.79 16.04
N LYS A 461 -70.99 -23.07 16.00
CA LYS A 461 -70.55 -23.72 14.76
C LYS A 461 -71.69 -23.77 13.74
N GLY A 462 -71.45 -23.16 12.57
CA GLY A 462 -72.40 -23.20 11.44
C GLY A 462 -73.37 -22.01 11.38
N GLU A 463 -73.24 -21.04 12.29
CA GLU A 463 -73.96 -19.76 12.19
C GLU A 463 -73.45 -18.93 11.01
N LYS A 464 -74.36 -18.21 10.35
CA LYS A 464 -74.04 -17.35 9.21
C LYS A 464 -74.00 -15.90 9.68
N LEU A 465 -72.87 -15.24 9.44
CA LEU A 465 -72.71 -13.82 9.72
C LEU A 465 -73.54 -12.95 8.76
N ALA A 466 -73.79 -11.70 9.16
CA ALA A 466 -74.45 -10.72 8.31
C ALA A 466 -73.64 -10.46 7.03
N VAL A 467 -74.34 -10.17 5.95
CA VAL A 467 -73.74 -9.84 4.65
C VAL A 467 -73.93 -8.37 4.33
N LEU A 468 -73.12 -7.83 3.43
CA LEU A 468 -73.27 -6.45 3.00
C LEU A 468 -74.54 -6.28 2.16
N ASP A 469 -75.30 -5.23 2.45
CA ASP A 469 -76.42 -4.80 1.63
C ASP A 469 -75.94 -3.88 0.51
N LEU A 470 -76.22 -4.29 -0.72
CA LEU A 470 -75.78 -3.60 -1.94
C LEU A 470 -76.93 -2.83 -2.63
N HIS A 471 -78.09 -2.68 -1.99
CA HIS A 471 -79.21 -1.93 -2.56
C HIS A 471 -78.93 -0.43 -2.68
N ASP A 472 -78.14 0.13 -1.75
CA ASP A 472 -77.63 1.50 -1.80
C ASP A 472 -76.10 1.46 -1.78
N LEU A 473 -75.49 1.73 -2.92
CA LEU A 473 -74.03 1.66 -3.10
C LEU A 473 -73.30 2.81 -2.38
N GLU A 474 -73.98 3.92 -2.10
CA GLU A 474 -73.41 5.09 -1.40
C GLU A 474 -73.57 4.98 0.13
N HIS A 475 -74.34 4.00 0.62
CA HIS A 475 -74.57 3.80 2.05
C HIS A 475 -74.68 2.29 2.42
N PRO A 476 -73.58 1.53 2.31
CA PRO A 476 -73.61 0.09 2.58
C PRO A 476 -73.88 -0.20 4.06
N ARG A 477 -74.80 -1.12 4.33
CA ARG A 477 -75.16 -1.58 5.69
C ARG A 477 -75.10 -3.10 5.77
N LEU A 478 -74.97 -3.64 6.97
CA LEU A 478 -75.10 -5.08 7.18
C LEU A 478 -76.57 -5.49 7.15
N LYS A 479 -76.87 -6.63 6.54
CA LYS A 479 -78.19 -7.27 6.52
C LYS A 479 -78.12 -8.76 6.77
N ALA A 480 -79.27 -9.35 7.06
CA ALA A 480 -79.38 -10.79 7.20
C ALA A 480 -78.95 -11.55 5.94
N PRO A 481 -78.17 -12.64 6.10
CA PRO A 481 -77.85 -13.50 4.98
C PRO A 481 -79.16 -14.06 4.40
N PRO A 482 -79.32 -14.09 3.08
CA PRO A 482 -80.54 -14.59 2.47
C PRO A 482 -80.80 -16.04 2.90
N ARG A 483 -82.06 -16.35 3.24
CA ARG A 483 -82.50 -17.71 3.52
C ARG A 483 -82.45 -18.50 2.21
N THR A 484 -81.38 -19.28 2.04
CA THR A 484 -81.07 -20.20 0.93
C THR A 484 -80.83 -19.59 -0.46
N PHE A 485 -79.62 -19.78 -0.99
CA PHE A 485 -79.45 -20.44 -2.28
C PHE A 485 -78.96 -21.86 -1.98
N ALA A 486 -79.82 -22.85 -2.23
CA ALA A 486 -79.40 -24.22 -2.46
C ALA A 486 -79.12 -24.34 -3.96
N GLY A 487 -77.86 -24.50 -4.36
CA GLY A 487 -77.44 -24.67 -5.76
C GLY A 487 -77.60 -23.42 -6.63
N VAL A 488 -76.49 -22.77 -6.98
CA VAL A 488 -75.70 -23.01 -8.20
C VAL A 488 -74.24 -22.78 -7.84
#